data_AF-A0A8D7AY55-F1
#
_entry.id   AF-A0A8D7AY55-F1
#
_cell.length_a   1.000
_cell.length_b   1.000
_cell.length_c   1.000
_cell.angle_alpha   90.00
_cell.angle_beta   90.00
_cell.angle_gamma   90.00
#
_symmetry.space_group_name_H-M   'P 1'
#
loop_
_entity.id
_entity.type
_entity.pdbx_description
1 polymer ?
#
loop_
_entity_poly.entity_id
_entity_poly.type
_entity_poly.pdbx_seq_one_letter_code
_entity_poly.pdbx_strand_id
1 'polypeptide(L)'
;MTSISVVPSMGLRNTSGTIGAVDRLPDEMKDMKIRDDKEAEETVVDGNGTETGHIIVTTIGGRNGQPKQTISYMAERVVGHGSFGIVFQAKCLETGETVAIKKVLQDKRYKNRELQTMRFLDHPNVISMKHCFFSTTTKDDLYLNLVLEYVPETVHHVIKHYNKMNQRMPLIYVKLYMYQICRALAYIHGSIGVCHRDIKPQNLLVNPHTHQLKICDFGGVQKSW
;
A
#
# COMPACT_ATOMS: atom_id res chain seq x y z
N MET A 1 21.92 -74.94 -15.82
CA MET A 1 21.53 -74.77 -17.23
C MET A 1 20.04 -74.49 -17.26
N THR A 2 19.65 -73.39 -17.93
CA THR A 2 18.37 -73.14 -18.68
C THR A 2 17.04 -73.36 -17.95
N SER A 3 16.01 -72.51 -18.05
CA SER A 3 15.75 -71.23 -18.71
C SER A 3 14.29 -70.90 -18.35
N ILE A 4 13.99 -69.72 -17.81
CA ILE A 4 12.62 -69.28 -17.53
C ILE A 4 12.13 -68.40 -18.69
N SER A 5 10.91 -68.70 -19.13
CA SER A 5 10.15 -68.11 -20.22
C SER A 5 9.86 -66.61 -20.04
N VAL A 6 9.94 -65.90 -21.17
CA VAL A 6 9.72 -64.47 -21.35
C VAL A 6 8.23 -64.16 -21.49
N VAL A 7 7.74 -63.12 -20.80
CA VAL A 7 6.50 -62.40 -21.10
C VAL A 7 6.86 -60.90 -21.20
N PRO A 8 6.45 -60.15 -22.23
CA PRO A 8 6.96 -58.79 -22.43
C PRO A 8 6.23 -57.77 -21.56
N SER A 9 7.01 -56.99 -20.83
CA SER A 9 6.61 -55.80 -20.09
C SER A 9 6.51 -54.60 -21.05
N MET A 10 5.34 -53.97 -21.09
CA MET A 10 5.12 -52.68 -21.75
C MET A 10 5.99 -51.60 -21.11
N GLY A 11 6.79 -50.93 -21.93
CA GLY A 11 7.74 -49.90 -21.49
C GLY A 11 7.06 -48.69 -20.83
N LEU A 12 7.39 -48.47 -19.56
CA LEU A 12 7.24 -47.18 -18.90
C LEU A 12 8.30 -46.22 -19.46
N ARG A 13 7.82 -45.18 -20.14
CA ARG A 13 8.64 -44.07 -20.64
C ARG A 13 9.19 -43.26 -19.45
N ASN A 14 10.51 -43.04 -19.47
CA ASN A 14 11.19 -41.98 -18.75
C ASN A 14 10.59 -40.62 -19.11
N THR A 15 10.14 -39.86 -18.11
CA THR A 15 9.93 -38.40 -18.23
C THR A 15 10.96 -37.69 -17.38
N SER A 16 12.11 -37.42 -17.99
CA SER A 16 13.07 -36.43 -17.54
C SER A 16 12.56 -35.03 -17.91
N GLY A 17 12.45 -34.16 -16.90
CA GLY A 17 12.70 -32.72 -17.02
C GLY A 17 11.75 -31.90 -17.88
N THR A 18 10.80 -31.22 -17.24
CA THR A 18 10.44 -29.86 -17.67
C THR A 18 10.09 -29.05 -16.43
N ILE A 19 11.03 -28.23 -15.98
CA ILE A 19 10.80 -27.12 -15.04
C ILE A 19 9.93 -26.13 -15.82
N GLY A 20 8.62 -26.21 -15.58
CA GLY A 20 7.62 -25.41 -16.27
C GLY A 20 7.60 -23.97 -15.77
N ALA A 21 7.96 -23.07 -16.67
CA ALA A 21 7.51 -21.67 -16.76
C ALA A 21 7.53 -20.84 -15.47
N VAL A 22 8.70 -20.25 -15.21
CA VAL A 22 8.74 -18.94 -14.55
C VAL A 22 8.14 -17.96 -15.55
N ASP A 23 6.88 -17.58 -15.32
CA ASP A 23 6.16 -16.58 -16.10
C ASP A 23 6.94 -15.26 -15.99
N ARG A 24 7.72 -14.96 -17.04
CA ARG A 24 8.45 -13.70 -17.14
C ARG A 24 7.40 -12.63 -17.40
N LEU A 25 7.27 -11.69 -16.47
CA LEU A 25 6.49 -10.48 -16.67
C LEU A 25 6.98 -9.77 -17.96
N PRO A 26 6.08 -9.15 -18.74
CA PRO A 26 6.42 -8.53 -20.02
C PRO A 26 7.49 -7.44 -19.85
N ASP A 27 8.36 -7.28 -20.85
CA ASP A 27 9.39 -6.23 -20.97
C ASP A 27 8.83 -4.77 -20.95
N GLU A 28 7.55 -4.56 -20.64
CA GLU A 28 6.87 -3.27 -20.65
C GLU A 28 7.29 -2.32 -19.52
N MET A 29 7.98 -2.81 -18.48
CA MET A 29 8.55 -1.94 -17.43
C MET A 29 9.76 -1.12 -17.90
N LYS A 30 10.38 -1.43 -19.05
CA LYS A 30 11.54 -0.69 -19.55
C LYS A 30 11.18 0.58 -20.33
N ASP A 31 9.99 0.64 -20.92
CA ASP A 31 9.62 1.71 -21.86
C ASP A 31 8.36 2.52 -21.48
N MET A 32 7.75 2.27 -20.33
CA MET A 32 6.62 3.10 -19.88
C MET A 32 7.11 4.46 -19.36
N LYS A 33 7.19 5.43 -20.30
CA LYS A 33 7.31 6.87 -20.02
C LYS A 33 6.43 7.25 -18.84
N ILE A 34 7.09 7.76 -17.80
CA ILE A 34 6.49 8.39 -16.62
C ILE A 34 5.53 9.48 -17.11
N ARG A 35 4.22 9.21 -17.10
CA ARG A 35 3.20 10.20 -17.47
C ARG A 35 3.31 11.40 -16.53
N ASP A 36 3.30 12.59 -17.10
CA ASP A 36 3.59 13.85 -16.42
C ASP A 36 2.67 14.11 -15.23
N ASP A 37 3.26 14.56 -14.12
CA ASP A 37 2.62 14.83 -12.83
C ASP A 37 1.89 16.19 -12.80
N LYS A 38 1.50 16.74 -13.95
CA LYS A 38 0.89 18.08 -14.08
C LYS A 38 -0.59 18.17 -13.72
N GLU A 39 -1.21 17.10 -13.23
CA GLU A 39 -2.68 16.95 -13.29
C GLU A 39 -3.42 16.94 -11.95
N ALA A 40 -2.74 17.04 -10.80
CA ALA A 40 -3.42 17.30 -9.54
C ALA A 40 -3.42 18.83 -9.31
N GLU A 41 -4.60 19.44 -9.36
CA GLU A 41 -4.76 20.88 -9.14
C GLU A 41 -4.42 21.23 -7.69
N GLU A 42 -3.65 22.32 -7.52
CA GLU A 42 -3.33 22.85 -6.21
C GLU A 42 -4.60 23.46 -5.60
N THR A 43 -5.03 22.96 -4.44
CA THR A 43 -6.05 23.65 -3.64
C THR A 43 -5.39 24.52 -2.59
N VAL A 44 -5.81 25.78 -2.52
CA VAL A 44 -5.39 26.66 -1.43
C VAL A 44 -6.16 26.25 -0.18
N VAL A 45 -5.45 25.91 0.88
CA VAL A 45 -6.05 25.50 2.16
C VAL A 45 -5.72 26.56 3.21
N ASP A 46 -6.74 27.04 3.89
CA ASP A 46 -6.57 27.95 5.03
C ASP A 46 -6.18 27.15 6.29
N GLY A 47 -5.11 27.57 6.97
CA GLY A 47 -4.56 26.86 8.14
C GLY A 47 -3.81 25.56 7.83
N ASN A 48 -3.51 24.78 8.88
CA ASN A 48 -2.68 23.56 8.75
C ASN A 48 -3.44 22.37 8.14
N GLY A 49 -4.76 22.47 7.99
CA GLY A 49 -5.63 21.46 7.35
C GLY A 49 -5.79 20.16 8.13
N THR A 50 -5.24 20.03 9.34
CA THR A 50 -5.21 18.79 10.14
C THR A 50 -5.99 18.90 11.45
N GLU A 51 -6.59 20.06 11.72
CA GLU A 51 -7.36 20.31 12.93
C GLU A 51 -8.69 19.56 12.88
N THR A 52 -9.10 18.97 14.01
CA THR A 52 -10.37 18.25 14.10
C THR A 52 -11.55 19.15 13.68
N GLY A 53 -12.36 18.66 12.75
CA GLY A 53 -13.51 19.37 12.19
C GLY A 53 -13.18 20.23 10.95
N HIS A 54 -11.91 20.45 10.64
CA HIS A 54 -11.53 21.18 9.42
C HIS A 54 -11.97 20.42 8.16
N ILE A 55 -12.55 21.14 7.19
CA ILE A 55 -13.03 20.58 5.93
C ILE A 55 -12.00 20.87 4.83
N ILE A 56 -11.44 19.81 4.27
CA ILE A 56 -10.53 19.86 3.13
C ILE A 56 -11.35 19.59 1.89
N VAL A 57 -11.46 20.57 1.00
CA VAL A 57 -12.13 20.42 -0.30
C VAL A 57 -11.07 20.20 -1.37
N THR A 58 -11.28 19.17 -2.19
CA THR A 58 -10.41 18.84 -3.32
C THR A 58 -11.25 18.44 -4.53
N THR A 59 -10.65 18.51 -5.71
CA THR A 59 -11.26 18.04 -6.94
C THR A 59 -10.53 16.79 -7.41
N ILE A 60 -11.26 15.70 -7.58
CA ILE A 60 -10.74 14.47 -8.17
C ILE A 60 -11.33 14.25 -9.56
N GLY A 61 -10.63 13.52 -10.41
CA GLY A 61 -11.14 13.17 -11.74
C GLY A 61 -10.96 14.28 -12.78
N GLY A 62 -11.55 14.05 -13.96
CA GLY A 62 -11.27 14.79 -15.20
C GLY A 62 -10.50 14.00 -16.27
N ARG A 63 -10.39 12.67 -16.14
CA ARG A 63 -9.71 11.81 -17.14
C ARG A 63 -10.73 11.15 -18.08
N ASN A 64 -10.36 10.99 -19.35
CA ASN A 64 -11.13 10.26 -20.38
C ASN A 64 -12.60 10.74 -20.54
N GLY A 65 -12.87 12.03 -20.35
CA GLY A 65 -14.21 12.61 -20.52
C GLY A 65 -15.15 12.47 -19.32
N GLN A 66 -14.67 11.94 -18.18
CA GLN A 66 -15.46 11.97 -16.95
C GLN A 66 -15.42 13.36 -16.29
N PRO A 67 -16.55 13.82 -15.72
CA PRO A 67 -16.61 15.11 -15.05
C PRO A 67 -15.67 15.15 -13.84
N LYS A 68 -15.09 16.32 -13.60
CA LYS A 68 -14.42 16.63 -12.34
C LYS A 68 -15.43 16.50 -11.20
N GLN A 69 -15.04 15.85 -10.12
CA GLN A 69 -15.85 15.69 -8.92
C GLN A 69 -15.20 16.40 -7.75
N THR A 70 -15.94 17.31 -7.12
CA THR A 70 -15.55 17.90 -5.84
C THR A 70 -15.79 16.89 -4.72
N ILE A 71 -14.79 16.68 -3.88
CA ILE A 71 -14.83 15.82 -2.70
C ILE A 71 -14.38 16.60 -1.48
N SER A 72 -15.03 16.32 -0.35
CA SER A 72 -14.82 17.01 0.92
C SER A 72 -14.43 16.01 2.00
N TYR A 73 -13.34 16.29 2.70
CA TYR A 73 -12.84 15.48 3.80
C TYR A 73 -12.91 16.27 5.10
N MET A 74 -13.62 15.75 6.10
CA MET A 74 -13.58 16.28 7.45
C MET A 74 -12.44 15.61 8.22
N ALA A 75 -11.43 16.37 8.63
CA ALA A 75 -10.35 15.87 9.47
C ALA A 75 -10.88 15.51 10.85
N GLU A 76 -10.56 14.31 11.35
CA GLU A 76 -11.04 13.82 12.64
C GLU A 76 -9.95 13.85 13.70
N ARG A 77 -8.85 13.12 13.48
CA ARG A 77 -7.74 13.06 14.43
C ARG A 77 -6.42 12.72 13.77
N VAL A 78 -5.33 13.19 14.35
CA VAL A 78 -3.99 12.73 13.99
C VAL A 78 -3.81 11.29 14.43
N VAL A 79 -3.39 10.41 13.52
CA VAL A 79 -3.16 8.99 13.79
C VAL A 79 -1.68 8.60 13.71
N GLY A 80 -0.83 9.47 13.17
CA GLY A 80 0.61 9.24 13.15
C GLY A 80 1.41 10.48 12.76
N HIS A 81 2.63 10.56 13.29
CA HIS A 81 3.67 11.46 12.82
C HIS A 81 4.75 10.62 12.16
N GLY A 82 4.93 10.79 10.85
CA GLY A 82 6.00 10.16 10.09
C GLY A 82 7.21 11.07 10.01
N SER A 83 8.35 10.53 9.57
CA SER A 83 9.57 11.31 9.33
C SER A 83 9.38 12.46 8.33
N PHE A 84 8.38 12.34 7.45
CA PHE A 84 8.15 13.23 6.31
C PHE A 84 6.86 14.05 6.42
N GLY A 85 6.09 13.90 7.51
CA GLY A 85 4.81 14.60 7.64
C GLY A 85 3.85 13.98 8.64
N ILE A 86 2.57 14.25 8.44
CA ILE A 86 1.51 13.89 9.36
C ILE A 86 0.49 13.00 8.67
N VAL A 87 -0.03 12.03 9.41
CA VAL A 87 -1.13 11.17 8.98
C VAL A 87 -2.31 11.44 9.90
N PHE A 88 -3.45 11.77 9.32
CA PHE A 88 -4.69 11.97 10.06
C PHE A 88 -5.81 11.14 9.45
N GLN A 89 -6.71 10.69 10.32
CA GLN A 89 -7.97 10.11 9.93
C GLN A 89 -8.91 11.23 9.48
N ALA A 90 -9.64 10.99 8.40
CA ALA A 90 -10.67 11.88 7.91
C ALA A 90 -11.90 11.09 7.45
N LYS A 91 -13.04 11.76 7.39
CA LYS A 91 -14.27 11.23 6.83
C LYS A 91 -14.59 11.90 5.50
N CYS A 92 -14.73 11.10 4.45
CA CYS A 92 -15.27 11.55 3.16
C CYS A 92 -16.74 11.89 3.33
N LEU A 93 -17.14 13.14 3.07
CA LEU A 93 -18.51 13.59 3.33
C LEU A 93 -19.50 13.08 2.29
N GLU A 94 -19.04 12.84 1.06
CA GLU A 94 -19.87 12.37 -0.05
C GLU A 94 -20.21 10.87 0.08
N THR A 95 -19.32 10.06 0.65
CA THR A 95 -19.49 8.60 0.75
C THR A 95 -19.69 8.11 2.19
N GLY A 96 -19.40 8.96 3.18
CA GLY A 96 -19.33 8.57 4.59
C GLY A 96 -18.12 7.70 4.95
N GLU A 97 -17.25 7.37 3.97
CA GLU A 97 -16.11 6.48 4.17
C GLU A 97 -15.01 7.15 5.01
N THR A 98 -14.47 6.39 5.97
CA THR A 98 -13.28 6.79 6.73
C THR A 98 -12.01 6.50 5.93
N VAL A 99 -11.12 7.49 5.83
CA VAL A 99 -9.85 7.43 5.11
C VAL A 99 -8.68 7.86 6.01
N ALA A 100 -7.47 7.51 5.63
CA ALA A 100 -6.25 8.10 6.17
C ALA A 100 -5.66 9.07 5.14
N ILE A 101 -5.36 10.30 5.54
CA ILE A 101 -4.67 11.28 4.69
C ILE A 101 -3.26 11.48 5.22
N LYS A 102 -2.27 11.09 4.42
CA LYS A 102 -0.85 11.34 4.67
C LYS A 102 -0.45 12.63 3.97
N LYS A 103 -0.25 13.69 4.74
CA LYS A 103 0.17 15.02 4.27
C LYS A 103 1.67 15.18 4.46
N VAL A 104 2.40 15.37 3.35
CA VAL A 104 3.87 15.49 3.32
C VAL A 104 4.27 16.77 2.59
N LEU A 105 5.32 17.43 3.07
CA LEU A 105 5.87 18.60 2.39
C LEU A 105 6.45 18.17 1.04
N GLN A 106 6.09 18.87 -0.02
CA GLN A 106 6.46 18.55 -1.38
C GLN A 106 7.47 19.58 -1.92
N ASP A 107 8.72 19.15 -2.13
CA ASP A 107 9.67 19.93 -2.90
C ASP A 107 9.28 19.90 -4.39
N LYS A 108 8.98 21.07 -4.97
CA LYS A 108 8.56 21.24 -6.37
C LYS A 108 9.58 20.69 -7.37
N ARG A 109 10.85 20.50 -6.97
CA ARG A 109 11.93 20.01 -7.83
C ARG A 109 11.97 18.49 -7.98
N TYR A 110 11.33 17.75 -7.07
CA TYR A 110 11.47 16.30 -7.00
C TYR A 110 10.14 15.57 -7.07
N LYS A 111 10.09 14.47 -7.82
CA LYS A 111 8.94 13.58 -7.79
C LYS A 111 8.95 12.77 -6.50
N ASN A 112 7.79 12.63 -5.86
CA ASN A 112 7.65 11.83 -4.66
C ASN A 112 7.67 10.32 -5.01
N ARG A 113 8.69 9.60 -4.56
CA ARG A 113 8.87 8.16 -4.86
C ARG A 113 7.78 7.28 -4.25
N GLU A 114 7.25 7.66 -3.09
CA GLU A 114 6.16 6.95 -2.45
C GLU A 114 4.91 7.00 -3.33
N LEU A 115 4.53 8.20 -3.79
CA LEU A 115 3.44 8.37 -4.75
C LEU A 115 3.66 7.55 -6.03
N GLN A 116 4.87 7.59 -6.60
CA GLN A 116 5.19 6.82 -7.80
C GLN A 116 5.00 5.32 -7.59
N THR A 117 5.44 4.80 -6.44
CA THR A 117 5.32 3.37 -6.11
C THR A 117 3.85 3.00 -5.87
N MET A 118 3.14 3.77 -5.06
CA MET A 118 1.77 3.47 -4.63
C MET A 118 0.77 3.46 -5.79
N ARG A 119 1.04 4.16 -6.90
CA ARG A 119 0.21 4.11 -8.12
C ARG A 119 0.11 2.71 -8.75
N PHE A 120 1.02 1.80 -8.46
CA PHE A 120 1.08 0.45 -9.04
C PHE A 120 0.77 -0.65 -8.01
N LEU A 121 0.45 -0.29 -6.77
CA LEU A 121 0.18 -1.27 -5.72
C LEU A 121 -1.31 -1.62 -5.73
N ASP A 122 -1.61 -2.88 -6.05
CA ASP A 122 -2.94 -3.45 -5.93
C ASP A 122 -2.83 -4.87 -5.35
N HIS A 123 -2.96 -4.97 -4.03
CA HIS A 123 -2.90 -6.24 -3.33
C HIS A 123 -3.69 -6.18 -2.02
N PRO A 124 -4.47 -7.22 -1.65
CA PRO A 124 -5.32 -7.21 -0.45
C PRO A 124 -4.57 -7.07 0.89
N ASN A 125 -3.26 -7.32 0.90
CA ASN A 125 -2.39 -7.15 2.08
C ASN A 125 -1.39 -5.98 1.94
N VAL A 126 -1.65 -5.06 1.02
CA VAL A 126 -0.93 -3.79 0.86
C VAL A 126 -1.94 -2.66 0.94
N ILE A 127 -1.56 -1.54 1.57
CA ILE A 127 -2.44 -0.38 1.71
C ILE A 127 -2.79 0.18 0.32
N SER A 128 -4.07 0.41 0.07
CA SER A 128 -4.54 1.00 -1.18
C SER A 128 -4.53 2.52 -1.13
N MET A 129 -3.97 3.15 -2.17
CA MET A 129 -4.12 4.57 -2.43
C MET A 129 -5.38 4.79 -3.26
N LYS A 130 -6.31 5.60 -2.75
CA LYS A 130 -7.53 5.97 -3.48
C LYS A 130 -7.23 7.04 -4.53
N HIS A 131 -6.55 8.11 -4.10
CA HIS A 131 -6.06 9.18 -4.96
C HIS A 131 -5.08 10.07 -4.19
N CYS A 132 -4.62 11.14 -4.83
CA CYS A 132 -3.80 12.18 -4.21
C CYS A 132 -4.23 13.57 -4.70
N PHE A 133 -3.93 14.60 -3.91
CA PHE A 133 -4.10 15.99 -4.31
C PHE A 133 -3.00 16.86 -3.69
N PHE A 134 -2.74 18.00 -4.31
CA PHE A 134 -1.82 18.99 -3.77
C PHE A 134 -2.57 20.07 -3.00
N SER A 135 -1.97 20.54 -1.92
CA SER A 135 -2.46 21.72 -1.21
C SER A 135 -1.34 22.69 -0.93
N THR A 136 -1.65 23.98 -0.98
CA THR A 136 -0.70 25.06 -0.70
C THR A 136 -1.17 25.83 0.53
N THR A 137 -0.25 26.09 1.46
CA THR A 137 -0.55 26.90 2.65
C THR A 137 -0.49 28.38 2.33
N THR A 138 -0.93 29.22 3.26
CA THR A 138 -0.79 30.69 3.18
C THR A 138 0.66 31.19 3.13
N LYS A 139 1.65 30.31 3.41
CA LYS A 139 3.08 30.59 3.32
C LYS A 139 3.72 30.08 2.02
N ASP A 140 2.90 29.69 1.03
CA ASP A 140 3.32 29.08 -0.23
C ASP A 140 4.06 27.73 -0.10
N ASP A 141 3.93 27.06 1.05
CA ASP A 141 4.42 25.70 1.21
C ASP A 141 3.50 24.71 0.48
N LEU A 142 4.06 23.97 -0.48
CA LEU A 142 3.35 22.93 -1.22
C LEU A 142 3.36 21.62 -0.44
N TYR A 143 2.20 20.99 -0.31
CA TYR A 143 2.01 19.68 0.31
C TYR A 143 1.40 18.71 -0.68
N LEU A 144 1.89 17.47 -0.65
CA LEU A 144 1.25 16.32 -1.27
C LEU A 144 0.39 15.62 -0.20
N ASN A 145 -0.87 15.35 -0.54
CA ASN A 145 -1.82 14.65 0.31
C ASN A 145 -2.17 13.32 -0.37
N LEU A 146 -1.77 12.21 0.25
CA LEU A 146 -2.12 10.86 -0.20
C LEU A 146 -3.38 10.41 0.55
N VAL A 147 -4.47 10.15 -0.19
CA VAL A 147 -5.71 9.62 0.37
C VAL A 147 -5.67 8.10 0.30
N LEU A 148 -5.59 7.47 1.46
CA LEU A 148 -5.42 6.04 1.65
C LEU A 148 -6.66 5.42 2.27
N GLU A 149 -6.88 4.12 2.08
CA GLU A 149 -7.83 3.41 2.93
C GLU A 149 -7.45 3.54 4.41
N TYR A 150 -8.44 3.56 5.29
CA TYR A 150 -8.20 3.56 6.73
C TYR A 150 -8.21 2.14 7.29
N VAL A 151 -7.19 1.79 8.06
CA VAL A 151 -7.14 0.55 8.84
C VAL A 151 -6.92 0.94 10.31
N PRO A 152 -7.76 0.45 11.25
CA PRO A 152 -7.92 1.08 12.55
C PRO A 152 -6.75 0.88 13.51
N GLU A 153 -6.02 -0.23 13.40
CA GLU A 153 -4.96 -0.58 14.33
C GLU A 153 -3.65 -0.93 13.64
N THR A 154 -2.59 -1.01 14.44
CA THR A 154 -1.28 -1.53 14.03
C THR A 154 -0.98 -2.82 14.79
N VAL A 155 -0.16 -3.70 14.20
CA VAL A 155 0.37 -4.86 14.91
C VAL A 155 1.14 -4.42 16.16
N HIS A 156 1.81 -3.26 16.13
CA HIS A 156 2.44 -2.66 17.31
C HIS A 156 1.46 -2.46 18.47
N HIS A 157 0.29 -1.86 18.21
CA HIS A 157 -0.73 -1.65 19.24
C HIS A 157 -1.34 -2.96 19.73
N VAL A 158 -1.58 -3.92 18.83
CA VAL A 158 -2.07 -5.24 19.23
C VAL A 158 -1.06 -5.94 20.15
N ILE A 159 0.23 -5.90 19.84
CA ILE A 159 1.29 -6.45 20.72
C ILE A 159 1.29 -5.74 22.07
N LYS A 160 1.23 -4.40 22.10
CA LYS A 160 1.15 -3.63 23.35
C LYS A 160 -0.07 -3.98 24.19
N HIS A 161 -1.22 -4.22 23.55
CA HIS A 161 -2.45 -4.60 24.23
C HIS A 161 -2.30 -5.94 24.98
N TYR A 162 -1.80 -6.98 24.30
CA TYR A 162 -1.52 -8.27 24.93
C TYR A 162 -0.48 -8.17 26.06
N ASN A 163 0.59 -7.41 25.85
CA ASN A 163 1.61 -7.19 26.88
C ASN A 163 1.03 -6.52 28.14
N LYS A 164 0.15 -5.52 27.99
CA LYS A 164 -0.52 -4.86 29.13
C LYS A 164 -1.40 -5.81 29.92
N MET A 165 -1.96 -6.83 29.27
CA MET A 165 -2.76 -7.87 29.92
C MET A 165 -1.91 -9.01 30.50
N ASN A 166 -0.57 -8.93 30.43
CA ASN A 166 0.34 -10.03 30.74
C ASN A 166 -0.01 -11.33 29.99
N GLN A 167 -0.51 -11.18 28.76
CA GLN A 167 -0.86 -12.29 27.88
C GLN A 167 0.03 -12.30 26.65
N ARG A 168 0.19 -13.48 26.04
CA ARG A 168 0.79 -13.60 24.71
C ARG A 168 -0.32 -13.54 23.66
N MET A 169 0.01 -12.98 22.50
CA MET A 169 -0.85 -13.08 21.33
C MET A 169 -1.10 -14.56 21.00
N PRO A 170 -2.36 -15.00 20.84
CA PRO A 170 -2.68 -16.34 20.38
C PRO A 170 -1.92 -16.72 19.10
N LEU A 171 -1.37 -17.94 19.08
CA LEU A 171 -0.51 -18.40 17.98
C LEU A 171 -1.22 -18.40 16.62
N ILE A 172 -2.54 -18.54 16.61
CA ILE A 172 -3.35 -18.43 15.38
C ILE A 172 -3.20 -17.05 14.73
N TYR A 173 -3.23 -15.96 15.50
CA TYR A 173 -3.06 -14.60 14.97
C TYR A 173 -1.63 -14.35 14.50
N VAL A 174 -0.64 -14.89 15.21
CA VAL A 174 0.76 -14.85 14.77
C VAL A 174 0.91 -15.49 13.40
N LYS A 175 0.38 -16.71 13.21
CA LYS A 175 0.42 -17.42 11.92
C LYS A 175 -0.32 -16.64 10.83
N LEU A 176 -1.51 -16.13 11.13
CA LEU A 176 -2.36 -15.40 10.19
C LEU A 176 -1.70 -14.09 9.73
N TYR A 177 -1.11 -13.31 10.65
CA TYR A 177 -0.42 -12.07 10.31
C TYR A 177 0.88 -12.34 9.54
N MET A 178 1.68 -13.32 9.98
CA MET A 178 2.90 -13.70 9.27
C MET A 178 2.63 -14.17 7.84
N TYR A 179 1.58 -14.96 7.62
CA TYR A 179 1.16 -15.37 6.28
C TYR A 179 0.83 -14.16 5.38
N GLN A 180 0.02 -13.22 5.88
CA GLN A 180 -0.39 -12.04 5.13
C GLN A 180 0.81 -11.11 4.81
N ILE A 181 1.76 -10.98 5.75
CA ILE A 181 3.00 -10.24 5.55
C ILE A 181 3.82 -10.89 4.43
N CYS A 182 4.06 -12.20 4.51
CA CYS A 182 4.83 -12.93 3.49
C CYS A 182 4.15 -12.84 2.12
N ARG A 183 2.83 -12.94 2.05
CA ARG A 183 2.05 -12.79 0.81
C ARG A 183 2.21 -11.39 0.20
N ALA A 184 2.11 -10.34 1.01
CA ALA A 184 2.34 -8.97 0.57
C ALA A 184 3.78 -8.75 0.07
N LEU A 185 4.78 -9.28 0.79
CA LEU A 185 6.19 -9.17 0.39
C LEU A 185 6.48 -9.93 -0.90
N ALA A 186 5.87 -11.11 -1.10
CA ALA A 186 5.99 -11.85 -2.36
C ALA A 186 5.46 -11.01 -3.55
N TYR A 187 4.33 -10.32 -3.38
CA TYR A 187 3.81 -9.39 -4.38
C TYR A 187 4.75 -8.20 -4.62
N ILE A 188 5.15 -7.49 -3.57
CA ILE A 188 6.00 -6.28 -3.69
C ILE A 188 7.35 -6.62 -4.32
N HIS A 189 7.95 -7.75 -3.94
CA HIS A 189 9.25 -8.17 -4.48
C HIS A 189 9.14 -8.77 -5.89
N GLY A 190 8.19 -9.68 -6.11
CA GLY A 190 8.10 -10.45 -7.35
C GLY A 190 7.37 -9.74 -8.48
N SER A 191 6.26 -9.08 -8.17
CA SER A 191 5.42 -8.41 -9.17
C SER A 191 5.82 -6.96 -9.41
N ILE A 192 6.19 -6.23 -8.34
CA ILE A 192 6.51 -4.79 -8.44
C ILE A 192 8.02 -4.54 -8.55
N GLY A 193 8.86 -5.48 -8.13
CA GLY A 193 10.32 -5.36 -8.24
C GLY A 193 10.90 -4.31 -7.30
N VAL A 194 10.31 -4.13 -6.11
CA VAL A 194 10.79 -3.16 -5.12
C VAL A 194 10.95 -3.78 -3.74
N CYS A 195 11.78 -3.18 -2.89
CA CYS A 195 12.02 -3.61 -1.51
C CYS A 195 11.49 -2.54 -0.57
N HIS A 196 10.66 -2.96 0.41
CA HIS A 196 10.04 -2.03 1.37
C HIS A 196 11.07 -1.37 2.31
N ARG A 197 12.08 -2.14 2.75
CA ARG A 197 13.19 -1.74 3.65
C ARG A 197 12.82 -1.28 5.06
N ASP A 198 11.56 -0.97 5.36
CA ASP A 198 11.11 -0.54 6.70
C ASP A 198 9.97 -1.41 7.26
N ILE A 199 10.12 -2.74 7.22
CA ILE A 199 9.13 -3.66 7.79
C ILE A 199 9.30 -3.71 9.30
N LYS A 200 8.30 -3.20 10.03
CA LYS A 200 8.23 -3.17 11.49
C LYS A 200 6.77 -3.16 11.94
N PRO A 201 6.44 -3.54 13.20
CA PRO A 201 5.06 -3.64 13.67
C PRO A 201 4.20 -2.38 13.51
N GLN A 202 4.82 -1.20 13.45
CA GLN A 202 4.15 0.09 13.24
C GLN A 202 3.67 0.28 11.80
N ASN A 203 4.34 -0.35 10.82
CA ASN A 203 4.03 -0.26 9.40
C ASN A 203 3.15 -1.44 8.92
N LEU A 204 2.62 -2.21 9.88
CA LEU A 204 1.72 -3.33 9.65
C LEU A 204 0.36 -2.97 10.25
N LEU A 205 -0.55 -2.50 9.40
CA LEU A 205 -1.90 -2.17 9.82
C LEU A 205 -2.75 -3.43 9.91
N VAL A 206 -3.72 -3.43 10.83
CA VAL A 206 -4.61 -4.55 11.05
C VAL A 206 -6.01 -4.08 11.41
N ASN A 207 -7.02 -4.73 10.85
CA ASN A 207 -8.39 -4.65 11.36
C ASN A 207 -8.60 -5.75 12.41
N PRO A 208 -8.75 -5.45 13.71
CA PRO A 208 -8.85 -6.48 14.75
C PRO A 208 -10.11 -7.35 14.66
N HIS A 209 -11.15 -6.92 13.95
CA HIS A 209 -12.39 -7.68 13.78
C HIS A 209 -12.27 -8.71 12.64
N THR A 210 -11.69 -8.31 11.51
CA THR A 210 -11.54 -9.19 10.34
C THR A 210 -10.19 -9.89 10.27
N HIS A 211 -9.22 -9.46 11.08
CA HIS A 211 -7.81 -9.85 11.04
C HIS A 211 -7.13 -9.63 9.68
N GLN A 212 -7.69 -8.76 8.83
CA GLN A 212 -7.04 -8.34 7.60
C GLN A 212 -5.83 -7.46 7.94
N LEU A 213 -4.65 -7.88 7.48
CA LEU A 213 -3.40 -7.15 7.65
C LEU A 213 -3.00 -6.47 6.34
N LYS A 214 -2.50 -5.24 6.44
CA LYS A 214 -1.99 -4.48 5.30
C LYS A 214 -0.66 -3.81 5.62
N ILE A 215 0.33 -3.96 4.72
CA ILE A 215 1.60 -3.23 4.79
C ILE A 215 1.36 -1.78 4.34
N CYS A 216 1.91 -0.82 5.08
CA CYS A 216 1.87 0.61 4.74
C CYS A 216 3.27 1.25 4.83
N ASP A 217 3.34 2.55 4.48
CA ASP A 217 4.54 3.41 4.54
C ASP A 217 5.64 3.04 3.53
N PHE A 218 5.42 3.44 2.28
CA PHE A 218 6.30 3.14 1.15
C PHE A 218 7.35 4.26 0.89
N GLY A 219 7.57 5.16 1.87
CA GLY A 219 8.53 6.26 1.77
C GLY A 219 9.99 5.81 1.65
N GLY A 220 10.31 4.61 2.15
CA GLY A 220 11.65 4.03 2.14
C GLY A 220 11.95 3.09 0.96
N VAL A 221 11.10 2.99 -0.05
CA VAL A 221 11.20 1.93 -1.07
C VAL A 221 12.35 2.16 -2.06
N GLN A 222 12.97 1.06 -2.51
CA GLN A 222 14.00 1.06 -3.56
C GLN A 222 13.78 -0.10 -4.54
N LYS A 223 14.24 0.05 -5.80
CA LYS A 223 14.25 -1.03 -6.78
C LYS A 223 15.02 -2.24 -6.24
N SER A 224 14.45 -3.41 -6.40
CA SER A 224 15.05 -4.70 -6.07
C SER A 224 15.82 -5.22 -7.27
N TRP A 225 17.12 -4.97 -7.29
CA TRP A 225 18.11 -5.44 -8.28
C TRP A 225 17.97 -4.85 -9.69
#